data_AF-A0A7Y7PAF3-F1
#
_entry.id   AF-A0A7Y7PAF3-F1
#
_cell.length_a   1.000
_cell.length_b   1.000
_cell.length_c   1.000
_cell.angle_alpha   90.00
_cell.angle_beta   90.00
_cell.angle_gamma   90.00
#
_symmetry.space_group_name_H-M   'P 1'
#
loop_
_entity.id
_entity.type
_entity.pdbx_description
1 polymer ?
#
loop_
_entity_poly.entity_id
_entity_poly.type
_entity_poly.pdbx_seq_one_letter_code
_entity_poly.pdbx_strand_id
1 'polypeptide(L)'
;MANIRHFLLVMALLITTWVYAQQQLQDSINYRQLKEISRMLEKGKPAANTWWYGWFWGYTAATVVQSGIAITSKNLGTRQDMYLGAGTTFLGAAGQLLTPMTAGKAPGKISNLSELTPSEREDKLFVAEELFRQSAEREKEGRSWKTHAICSVVNLGSGVITWIGFKRSIWAGLGNFALNTAISEAQIWSMPTRALRDYKYYIKSNKELKPLSHLNKLKWYVSAFPGGASVHLDF
;
A
#
# COMPACT_ATOMS: atom_id res chain seq x y z
N MET A 1 -36.45 -37.26 41.33
CA MET A 1 -35.51 -36.10 41.30
C MET A 1 -34.08 -36.46 40.90
N ALA A 2 -33.55 -37.64 41.24
CA ALA A 2 -32.17 -38.03 40.86
C ALA A 2 -31.91 -38.07 39.33
N ASN A 3 -32.86 -38.53 38.52
CA ASN A 3 -32.67 -38.68 37.07
C ASN A 3 -32.56 -37.35 36.30
N ILE A 4 -33.26 -36.30 36.75
CA ILE A 4 -33.22 -34.97 36.14
C ILE A 4 -31.85 -34.31 36.35
N ARG A 5 -31.26 -34.50 37.53
CA ARG A 5 -29.95 -33.94 37.88
C ARG A 5 -28.81 -34.58 37.08
N HIS A 6 -28.87 -35.89 36.83
CA HIS A 6 -27.90 -36.58 35.97
C HIS A 6 -28.05 -36.15 34.50
N PHE A 7 -29.27 -36.00 34.00
CA PHE A 7 -29.53 -35.53 32.64
C PHE A 7 -28.96 -34.10 32.41
N LEU A 8 -29.18 -33.18 33.35
CA LEU A 8 -28.66 -31.81 33.28
C LEU A 8 -27.12 -31.76 33.31
N LEU A 9 -26.48 -32.63 34.11
CA LEU A 9 -25.01 -32.73 34.15
C LEU A 9 -24.43 -33.26 32.83
N VAL A 10 -25.04 -34.29 32.25
CA VAL A 10 -24.63 -34.84 30.94
C VAL A 10 -24.82 -33.79 29.84
N MET A 11 -25.95 -33.07 29.85
CA MET A 11 -26.21 -32.00 28.89
C MET A 11 -25.19 -30.85 29.03
N ALA A 12 -24.88 -30.42 30.24
CA ALA A 12 -23.86 -29.40 30.48
C ALA A 12 -22.47 -29.84 29.99
N LEU A 13 -22.07 -31.09 30.26
CA LEU A 13 -20.83 -31.67 29.75
C LEU A 13 -20.79 -31.67 28.22
N LEU A 14 -21.86 -32.11 27.55
CA LEU A 14 -21.95 -32.11 26.08
C LEU A 14 -21.89 -30.70 25.47
N ILE A 15 -22.48 -29.70 26.13
CA ILE A 15 -22.41 -28.30 25.68
C ILE A 15 -20.97 -27.77 25.81
N THR A 16 -20.30 -28.03 26.93
CA THR A 16 -18.92 -27.55 27.14
C THR A 16 -17.92 -28.18 26.19
N THR A 17 -18.05 -29.47 25.86
CA THR A 17 -17.18 -30.14 24.89
C THR A 17 -17.42 -29.64 23.47
N TRP A 18 -18.68 -29.33 23.11
CA TRP A 18 -19.02 -28.76 21.81
C TRP A 18 -18.44 -27.35 21.63
N VAL A 19 -18.58 -26.48 22.65
CA VAL A 19 -18.01 -25.11 22.62
C VAL A 19 -16.48 -25.15 22.54
N TYR A 20 -15.83 -26.01 23.32
CA TYR A 20 -14.38 -26.17 23.26
C TYR A 20 -13.89 -26.67 21.89
N ALA A 21 -14.59 -27.66 21.30
CA ALA A 21 -14.28 -28.14 19.96
C ALA A 21 -14.46 -27.06 18.89
N GLN A 22 -15.49 -26.23 19.00
CA GLN A 22 -15.72 -25.11 18.08
C GLN A 22 -14.61 -24.05 18.20
N GLN A 23 -14.19 -23.72 19.43
CA GLN A 23 -13.12 -22.74 19.66
C GLN A 23 -11.76 -23.25 19.16
N GLN A 24 -11.45 -24.52 19.36
CA GLN A 24 -10.23 -25.15 18.85
C GLN A 24 -10.22 -25.22 17.32
N LEU A 25 -11.36 -25.51 16.69
CA LEU A 25 -11.50 -25.49 15.23
C LEU A 25 -11.26 -24.08 14.68
N GLN A 26 -11.91 -23.06 15.26
CA GLN A 26 -11.75 -21.66 14.85
C GLN A 26 -10.30 -21.20 15.00
N ASP A 27 -9.66 -21.51 16.14
CA ASP A 27 -8.26 -21.17 16.39
C ASP A 27 -7.32 -21.81 15.34
N SER A 28 -7.58 -23.06 14.95
CA SER A 28 -6.81 -23.74 13.90
C SER A 28 -6.97 -23.10 12.51
N ILE A 29 -8.17 -22.60 12.20
CA ILE A 29 -8.46 -21.85 10.97
C ILE A 29 -7.72 -20.52 11.00
N ASN A 30 -7.83 -19.78 12.10
CA ASN A 30 -7.17 -18.49 12.28
C ASN A 30 -5.65 -18.61 12.12
N TYR A 31 -5.05 -19.63 12.75
CA TYR A 31 -3.63 -19.93 12.62
C TYR A 31 -3.21 -20.22 11.17
N ARG A 32 -4.01 -21.02 10.44
CA ARG A 32 -3.75 -21.35 9.04
C ARG A 32 -3.78 -20.11 8.15
N GLN A 33 -4.80 -19.27 8.31
CA GLN A 33 -4.95 -18.03 7.54
C GLN A 33 -3.82 -17.05 7.85
N LEU A 34 -3.50 -16.85 9.13
CA LEU A 34 -2.40 -15.99 9.55
C LEU A 34 -1.06 -16.44 8.93
N LYS A 35 -0.78 -17.74 8.94
CA LYS A 35 0.43 -18.31 8.34
C LYS A 35 0.45 -18.15 6.82
N GLU A 36 -0.69 -18.30 6.15
CA GLU A 36 -0.82 -18.09 4.71
C GLU A 36 -0.53 -16.62 4.32
N ILE A 37 -1.18 -15.67 4.99
CA ILE A 37 -1.00 -14.23 4.75
C ILE A 37 0.45 -13.83 5.01
N SER A 38 1.01 -14.24 6.15
CA SER A 38 2.39 -13.94 6.52
C SER A 38 3.38 -14.44 5.46
N ARG A 39 3.16 -15.67 4.96
CA ARG A 39 3.97 -16.24 3.87
C ARG A 39 3.84 -15.45 2.56
N MET A 40 2.63 -15.02 2.20
CA MET A 40 2.41 -14.23 0.97
C MET A 40 3.10 -12.86 1.06
N LEU A 41 2.95 -12.17 2.19
CA LEU A 41 3.58 -10.88 2.44
C LEU A 41 5.11 -10.99 2.49
N GLU A 42 5.68 -11.99 3.17
CA GLU A 42 7.13 -12.23 3.18
C GLU A 42 7.69 -12.49 1.78
N LYS A 43 6.96 -13.25 0.94
CA LYS A 43 7.36 -13.48 -0.45
C LYS A 43 7.29 -12.21 -1.31
N GLY A 44 6.44 -11.24 -0.98
CA GLY A 44 6.30 -9.97 -1.69
C GLY A 44 7.29 -8.89 -1.26
N LYS A 45 7.76 -8.95 -0.01
CA LYS A 45 8.63 -7.94 0.61
C LYS A 45 9.89 -7.59 -0.18
N PRO A 46 10.68 -8.55 -0.73
CA PRO A 46 11.90 -8.20 -1.45
C PRO A 46 11.64 -7.34 -2.68
N ALA A 47 10.67 -7.72 -3.52
CA ALA A 47 10.35 -6.95 -4.73
C ALA A 47 9.80 -5.56 -4.40
N ALA A 48 8.95 -5.46 -3.38
CA ALA A 48 8.42 -4.18 -2.90
C ALA A 48 9.53 -3.25 -2.39
N ASN A 49 10.46 -3.77 -1.59
CA ASN A 49 11.58 -3.00 -1.05
C ASN A 49 12.58 -2.60 -2.14
N THR A 50 12.99 -3.53 -3.00
CA THR A 50 13.93 -3.22 -4.10
C THR A 50 13.37 -2.14 -5.01
N TRP A 51 12.09 -2.25 -5.40
CA TRP A 51 11.45 -1.22 -6.21
C TRP A 51 11.40 0.12 -5.47
N TRP A 52 10.96 0.13 -4.21
CA TRP A 52 10.79 1.37 -3.46
C TRP A 52 12.12 2.08 -3.21
N TYR A 53 13.12 1.37 -2.70
CA TYR A 53 14.46 1.91 -2.44
C TYR A 53 15.19 2.27 -3.73
N GLY A 54 15.03 1.48 -4.80
CA GLY A 54 15.65 1.75 -6.09
C GLY A 54 15.20 3.09 -6.66
N TRP A 55 13.90 3.34 -6.72
CA TRP A 55 13.36 4.62 -7.18
C TRP A 55 13.68 5.78 -6.21
N PHE A 56 13.56 5.56 -4.91
CA PHE A 56 13.88 6.59 -3.91
C PHE A 56 15.34 7.07 -4.02
N TRP A 57 16.29 6.14 -4.01
CA TRP A 57 17.71 6.47 -4.11
C TRP A 57 18.09 6.98 -5.49
N GLY A 58 17.49 6.46 -6.55
CA GLY A 58 17.67 6.97 -7.91
C GLY A 58 17.29 8.45 -8.02
N TYR A 59 16.09 8.80 -7.55
CA TYR A 59 15.63 10.19 -7.53
C TYR A 59 16.47 11.08 -6.61
N THR A 60 16.84 10.59 -5.43
CA THR A 60 17.67 11.34 -4.48
C THR A 60 19.05 11.64 -5.08
N ALA A 61 19.72 10.63 -5.64
CA ALA A 61 21.02 10.80 -6.29
C ALA A 61 20.94 11.77 -7.47
N ALA A 62 19.91 11.63 -8.32
CA ALA A 62 19.69 12.52 -9.45
C ALA A 62 19.45 13.97 -8.97
N THR A 63 18.72 14.18 -7.88
CA THR A 63 18.47 15.51 -7.30
C THR A 63 19.79 16.17 -6.88
N VAL A 64 20.64 15.44 -6.15
CA VAL A 64 21.92 15.96 -5.65
C VAL A 64 22.86 16.30 -6.80
N VAL A 65 23.04 15.37 -7.75
CA VAL A 65 23.93 15.56 -8.90
C VAL A 65 23.49 16.76 -9.74
N GLN A 66 22.20 16.82 -10.09
CA GLN A 66 21.68 17.92 -10.90
C GLN A 66 21.77 19.27 -10.17
N SER A 67 21.50 19.32 -8.87
CA SER A 67 21.67 20.55 -8.07
C SER A 67 23.13 21.01 -8.07
N GLY A 68 24.08 20.10 -7.90
CA GLY A 68 25.51 20.40 -7.96
C GLY A 68 25.94 20.96 -9.31
N ILE A 69 25.47 20.36 -10.41
CA ILE A 69 25.76 20.85 -11.76
C ILE A 69 25.09 22.21 -12.01
N ALA A 70 23.86 22.42 -11.54
CA ALA A 70 23.12 23.67 -11.72
C ALA A 70 23.81 24.87 -11.05
N ILE A 71 24.44 24.65 -9.89
CA ILE A 71 25.15 25.67 -9.13
C ILE A 71 26.53 25.96 -9.73
N THR A 72 27.23 24.94 -10.24
CA THR A 72 28.61 25.07 -10.72
C THR A 72 28.73 25.42 -12.21
N SER A 73 27.71 25.10 -13.00
CA SER A 73 27.74 25.35 -14.45
C SER A 73 27.70 26.85 -14.76
N LYS A 74 28.48 27.27 -15.76
CA LYS A 74 28.45 28.63 -16.31
C LYS A 74 27.54 28.75 -17.54
N ASN A 75 27.12 27.62 -18.13
CA ASN A 75 26.23 27.61 -19.29
C ASN A 75 24.78 27.75 -18.85
N LEU A 76 24.09 28.82 -19.30
CA LEU A 76 22.73 29.12 -18.88
C LEU A 76 21.75 27.98 -19.19
N GLY A 77 21.83 27.39 -20.39
CA GLY A 77 20.94 26.29 -20.79
C GLY A 77 21.16 25.05 -19.92
N THR A 78 22.41 24.67 -19.68
CA THR A 78 22.73 23.56 -18.76
C THR A 78 22.23 23.84 -17.35
N ARG A 79 22.42 25.06 -16.82
CA ARG A 79 21.93 25.41 -15.48
C ARG A 79 20.41 25.27 -15.40
N GLN A 80 19.69 25.77 -16.38
CA GLN A 80 18.23 25.70 -16.46
C GLN A 80 17.73 24.25 -16.50
N ASP A 81 18.31 23.43 -17.39
CA ASP A 81 17.95 22.01 -17.52
C ASP A 81 18.19 21.26 -16.19
N MET A 82 19.31 21.53 -15.53
CA MET A 82 19.66 20.89 -14.25
C MET A 82 18.83 21.39 -13.07
N TYR A 83 18.46 22.68 -13.01
CA TYR A 83 17.53 23.16 -11.98
C TYR A 83 16.16 22.53 -12.12
N LEU A 84 15.61 22.49 -13.34
CA LEU A 84 14.31 21.88 -13.59
C LEU A 84 14.34 20.39 -13.28
N GLY A 85 15.36 19.68 -13.74
CA GLY A 85 15.52 18.25 -13.48
C GLY A 85 15.79 17.91 -12.01
N ALA A 86 16.51 18.77 -11.27
CA ALA A 86 16.62 18.65 -9.81
C ALA A 86 15.25 18.80 -9.13
N GLY A 87 14.44 19.76 -9.58
CA GLY A 87 13.07 19.94 -9.09
C GLY A 87 12.17 18.73 -9.36
N THR A 88 12.17 18.18 -10.56
CA THR A 88 11.34 17.02 -10.91
C THR A 88 11.78 15.75 -10.19
N THR A 89 13.09 15.51 -10.07
CA THR A 89 13.61 14.34 -9.34
C THR A 89 13.40 14.47 -7.83
N PHE A 90 13.46 15.68 -7.27
CA PHE A 90 13.07 15.94 -5.89
C PHE A 90 11.60 15.59 -5.65
N LEU A 91 10.69 16.01 -6.55
CA LEU A 91 9.27 15.65 -6.48
C LEU A 91 9.07 14.13 -6.54
N GLY A 92 9.84 13.42 -7.38
CA GLY A 92 9.86 11.95 -7.42
C GLY A 92 10.26 11.32 -6.08
N ALA A 93 11.34 11.79 -5.46
CA ALA A 93 11.79 11.31 -4.14
C ALA A 93 10.77 11.61 -3.04
N ALA A 94 10.21 12.82 -3.02
CA ALA A 94 9.17 13.22 -2.06
C ALA A 94 7.90 12.38 -2.22
N GLY A 95 7.45 12.15 -3.46
CA GLY A 95 6.32 11.26 -3.76
C GLY A 95 6.55 9.84 -3.24
N GLN A 96 7.77 9.33 -3.33
CA GLN A 96 8.15 8.01 -2.82
C GLN A 96 8.01 7.92 -1.29
N LEU A 97 8.39 8.98 -0.56
CA LEU A 97 8.24 9.09 0.90
C LEU A 97 6.78 9.22 1.35
N LEU A 98 5.98 9.98 0.61
CA LEU A 98 4.56 10.18 0.91
C LEU A 98 3.71 8.94 0.60
N THR A 99 4.20 8.05 -0.26
CA THR A 99 3.45 6.86 -0.71
C THR A 99 4.20 5.55 -0.45
N PRO A 100 4.57 5.24 0.81
CA PRO A 100 5.39 4.08 1.13
C PRO A 100 4.73 2.75 0.71
N MET A 101 5.56 1.76 0.36
CA MET A 101 5.08 0.42 0.06
C MET A 101 4.74 -0.35 1.34
N THR A 102 3.45 -0.52 1.62
CA THR A 102 2.98 -1.28 2.81
C THR A 102 3.51 -2.72 2.82
N ALA A 103 3.57 -3.38 1.65
CA ALA A 103 4.09 -4.74 1.50
C ALA A 103 5.52 -4.93 2.01
N GLY A 104 6.35 -3.88 1.95
CA GLY A 104 7.74 -3.92 2.42
C GLY A 104 7.88 -3.94 3.95
N LYS A 105 6.90 -3.38 4.67
CA LYS A 105 6.90 -3.23 6.13
C LYS A 105 5.93 -4.19 6.83
N ALA A 106 4.89 -4.64 6.14
CA ALA A 106 3.82 -5.45 6.70
C ALA A 106 4.31 -6.73 7.42
N PRO A 107 5.25 -7.53 6.89
CA PRO A 107 5.71 -8.72 7.60
C PRO A 107 6.35 -8.43 8.95
N GLY A 108 7.16 -7.37 9.04
CA GLY A 108 7.78 -6.95 10.30
C GLY A 108 6.77 -6.43 11.33
N LYS A 109 5.67 -5.81 10.87
CA LYS A 109 4.57 -5.42 11.77
C LYS A 109 3.84 -6.64 12.33
N ILE A 110 3.56 -7.63 11.49
CA ILE A 110 2.88 -8.86 11.90
C ILE A 110 3.76 -9.69 12.84
N SER A 111 5.06 -9.82 12.55
CA SER A 111 5.98 -10.62 13.38
C SER A 111 6.11 -10.11 14.81
N ASN A 112 5.88 -8.82 15.03
CA ASN A 112 5.98 -8.19 16.35
C ASN A 112 4.73 -8.35 17.23
N LEU A 113 3.64 -8.92 16.69
CA LEU A 113 2.41 -9.16 17.44
C LEU A 113 2.43 -10.55 18.11
N SER A 114 1.90 -10.60 19.34
CA SER A 114 1.75 -11.85 20.11
C SER A 114 0.80 -12.83 19.42
N GLU A 115 1.02 -14.12 19.62
CA GLU A 115 0.18 -15.21 19.11
C GLU A 115 0.04 -16.38 20.10
N LEU A 116 0.29 -16.10 21.39
CA LEU A 116 0.40 -17.08 22.46
C LEU A 116 -0.96 -17.65 22.86
N THR A 117 -2.02 -16.84 22.78
CA THR A 117 -3.41 -17.23 23.07
C THR A 117 -4.27 -17.19 21.80
N PRO A 118 -5.41 -17.92 21.77
CA PRO A 118 -6.36 -17.86 20.66
C PRO A 118 -6.87 -16.44 20.36
N SER A 119 -7.12 -15.65 21.41
CA SER A 119 -7.56 -14.25 21.28
C SER A 119 -6.48 -13.38 20.62
N GLU A 120 -5.23 -13.47 21.08
CA GLU A 120 -4.12 -12.72 20.46
C GLU A 120 -3.91 -13.12 19.00
N ARG A 121 -4.15 -14.39 18.66
CA ARG A 121 -4.06 -14.87 17.28
C ARG A 121 -5.16 -14.33 16.39
N GLU A 122 -6.37 -14.18 16.92
CA GLU A 122 -7.49 -13.53 16.23
C GLU A 122 -7.17 -12.05 15.96
N ASP A 123 -6.69 -11.32 16.97
CA ASP A 123 -6.26 -9.92 16.82
C ASP A 123 -5.14 -9.78 15.79
N LYS A 124 -4.14 -10.66 15.86
CA LYS A 124 -3.03 -10.70 14.91
C LYS A 124 -3.49 -11.02 13.49
N LEU A 125 -4.46 -11.93 13.33
CA LEU A 125 -5.06 -12.23 12.03
C LEU A 125 -5.78 -11.00 11.47
N PHE A 126 -6.56 -10.30 12.28
CA PHE A 126 -7.23 -9.06 11.86
C PHE A 126 -6.23 -8.02 11.33
N VAL A 127 -5.14 -7.78 12.08
CA VAL A 127 -4.08 -6.86 11.63
C VAL A 127 -3.39 -7.36 10.36
N ALA A 128 -3.13 -8.67 10.25
CA ALA A 128 -2.50 -9.25 9.07
C ALA A 128 -3.36 -9.10 7.81
N GLU A 129 -4.66 -9.36 7.90
CA GLU A 129 -5.60 -9.17 6.80
C GLU A 129 -5.70 -7.71 6.36
N GLU A 130 -5.73 -6.79 7.32
CA GLU A 130 -5.80 -5.35 7.03
C GLU A 130 -4.52 -4.85 6.35
N LEU A 131 -3.35 -5.24 6.83
CA LEU A 131 -2.08 -4.92 6.17
C LEU A 131 -1.97 -5.55 4.78
N PHE A 132 -2.56 -6.72 4.58
CA PHE A 132 -2.58 -7.40 3.29
C PHE A 132 -3.46 -6.66 2.29
N ARG A 133 -4.66 -6.23 2.72
CA ARG A 133 -5.57 -5.39 1.94
C ARG A 133 -4.91 -4.06 1.56
N GLN A 134 -4.32 -3.34 2.52
CA GLN A 134 -3.62 -2.08 2.28
C GLN A 134 -2.46 -2.25 1.28
N SER A 135 -1.72 -3.36 1.37
CA SER A 135 -0.65 -3.68 0.42
C SER A 135 -1.17 -3.88 -1.00
N ALA A 136 -2.29 -4.60 -1.15
CA ALA A 136 -2.95 -4.79 -2.44
C ALA A 136 -3.51 -3.49 -3.02
N GLU A 137 -4.13 -2.65 -2.18
CA GLU A 137 -4.65 -1.35 -2.58
C GLU A 137 -3.54 -0.41 -3.05
N ARG A 138 -2.42 -0.35 -2.32
CA ARG A 138 -1.27 0.47 -2.72
C ARG A 138 -0.73 0.10 -4.09
N GLU A 139 -0.60 -1.20 -4.38
CA GLU A 139 -0.16 -1.70 -5.70
C GLU A 139 -1.20 -1.39 -6.80
N LYS A 140 -2.49 -1.51 -6.49
CA LYS A 140 -3.58 -1.16 -7.42
C LYS A 140 -3.58 0.32 -7.75
N GLU A 141 -3.46 1.18 -6.75
CA GLU A 141 -3.46 2.64 -6.89
C GLU A 141 -2.22 3.11 -7.63
N GLY A 142 -1.05 2.57 -7.31
CA GLY A 142 0.21 2.95 -7.95
C GLY A 142 0.26 2.68 -9.45
N ARG A 143 -0.56 1.75 -9.95
CA ARG A 143 -0.71 1.46 -11.39
C ARG A 143 -2.04 1.93 -11.96
N SER A 144 -2.76 2.77 -11.24
CA SER A 144 -4.05 3.29 -11.69
C SER A 144 -3.85 4.39 -12.74
N TRP A 145 -4.86 4.57 -13.58
CA TRP A 145 -4.91 5.67 -14.56
C TRP A 145 -4.71 7.05 -13.90
N LYS A 146 -5.13 7.22 -12.64
CA LYS A 146 -4.94 8.46 -11.88
C LYS A 146 -3.47 8.78 -11.69
N THR A 147 -2.65 7.76 -11.39
CA THR A 147 -1.20 7.91 -11.25
C THR A 147 -0.56 8.32 -12.58
N HIS A 148 -0.92 7.65 -13.68
CA HIS A 148 -0.45 8.03 -15.02
C HIS A 148 -0.83 9.48 -15.38
N ALA A 149 -2.07 9.90 -15.06
CA ALA A 149 -2.54 11.24 -15.32
C ALA A 149 -1.78 12.31 -14.51
N ILE A 150 -1.57 12.07 -13.21
CA ILE A 150 -0.80 12.98 -12.34
C ILE A 150 0.64 13.11 -12.85
N CYS A 151 1.30 12.00 -13.20
CA CYS A 151 2.63 12.02 -13.79
C CYS A 151 2.66 12.80 -15.11
N SER A 152 1.67 12.58 -15.97
CA SER A 152 1.56 13.28 -17.26
C SER A 152 1.42 14.79 -17.10
N VAL A 153 0.67 15.26 -16.10
CA VAL A 153 0.55 16.69 -15.79
C VAL A 153 1.90 17.29 -15.37
N VAL A 154 2.63 16.62 -14.47
CA VAL A 154 3.97 17.08 -14.03
C VAL A 154 4.94 17.11 -15.22
N ASN A 155 4.95 16.05 -16.03
CA ASN A 155 5.86 15.94 -17.18
C ASN A 155 5.55 16.98 -18.25
N LEU A 156 4.26 17.22 -18.54
CA LEU A 156 3.84 18.26 -19.47
C LEU A 156 4.24 19.64 -18.96
N GLY A 157 4.06 19.90 -17.66
CA GLY A 157 4.51 21.13 -17.01
C GLY A 157 6.01 21.36 -17.21
N SER A 158 6.84 20.33 -17.02
CA SER A 158 8.30 20.41 -17.26
C SER A 158 8.65 20.75 -18.72
N GLY A 159 7.96 20.12 -19.68
CA GLY A 159 8.12 20.43 -21.10
C GLY A 159 7.72 21.87 -21.45
N VAL A 160 6.61 22.35 -20.89
CA VAL A 160 6.11 23.73 -21.04
C VAL A 160 7.08 24.75 -20.43
N ILE A 161 7.61 24.48 -19.23
CA ILE A 161 8.63 25.34 -18.60
C ILE A 161 9.88 25.42 -19.49
N THR A 162 10.32 24.30 -20.06
CA THR A 162 11.48 24.27 -20.97
C THR A 162 11.23 25.11 -22.22
N TRP A 163 10.06 24.98 -22.86
CA TRP A 163 9.74 25.71 -24.09
C TRP A 163 9.49 27.19 -23.82
N ILE A 164 8.53 27.52 -22.95
CA ILE A 164 8.06 28.90 -22.75
C ILE A 164 8.89 29.61 -21.68
N GLY A 165 9.08 28.97 -20.52
CA GLY A 165 9.77 29.58 -19.38
C GLY A 165 11.25 29.84 -19.66
N PHE A 166 11.95 28.85 -20.21
CA PHE A 166 13.36 28.96 -20.58
C PHE A 166 13.58 29.42 -22.02
N LYS A 167 12.50 29.72 -22.76
CA LYS A 167 12.54 30.20 -24.15
C LYS A 167 13.36 29.30 -25.09
N ARG A 168 13.33 27.98 -24.87
CA ARG A 168 14.00 26.99 -25.73
C ARG A 168 13.10 26.61 -26.91
N SER A 169 13.62 25.82 -27.85
CA SER A 169 12.81 25.33 -28.97
C SER A 169 11.69 24.41 -28.46
N ILE A 170 10.57 24.35 -29.20
CA ILE A 170 9.47 23.42 -28.91
C ILE A 170 9.97 21.97 -28.85
N TRP A 171 10.96 21.60 -29.68
CA TRP A 171 11.58 20.28 -29.67
C TRP A 171 12.35 19.97 -28.39
N ALA A 172 12.96 20.97 -27.76
CA ALA A 172 13.59 20.80 -26.45
C ALA A 172 12.53 20.53 -25.36
N GLY A 173 11.39 21.24 -25.41
CA GLY A 173 10.26 20.99 -24.52
C GLY A 173 9.65 19.60 -24.70
N LEU A 174 9.44 19.18 -25.95
CA LEU A 174 8.95 17.83 -26.27
C LEU A 174 9.94 16.74 -25.84
N GLY A 175 11.24 16.96 -26.04
CA GLY A 175 12.27 16.03 -25.57
C GLY A 175 12.27 15.86 -24.05
N ASN A 176 12.13 16.97 -23.31
CA ASN A 176 12.03 16.95 -21.85
C ASN A 176 10.76 16.22 -21.38
N PHE A 177 9.60 16.53 -21.99
CA PHE A 177 8.34 15.83 -21.73
C PHE A 177 8.47 14.32 -21.97
N ALA A 178 9.03 13.91 -23.11
CA ALA A 178 9.18 12.51 -23.48
C ALA A 178 10.10 11.75 -22.52
N LEU A 179 11.24 12.35 -22.14
CA LEU A 179 12.18 11.75 -21.20
C LEU A 179 11.55 11.55 -19.82
N ASN A 180 10.90 12.58 -19.27
CA ASN A 180 10.24 12.49 -17.96
C ASN A 180 9.07 11.50 -17.98
N THR A 181 8.34 11.42 -19.10
CA THR A 181 7.28 10.43 -19.31
C THR A 181 7.85 9.02 -19.32
N ALA A 182 8.94 8.79 -20.05
CA ALA A 182 9.60 7.47 -20.07
C ALA A 182 10.02 7.02 -18.66
N ILE A 183 10.60 7.92 -17.86
CA ILE A 183 11.01 7.63 -16.47
C ILE A 183 9.78 7.32 -15.59
N SER A 184 8.74 8.16 -15.67
CA SER A 184 7.51 7.98 -14.87
C SER A 184 6.79 6.68 -15.21
N GLU A 185 6.65 6.38 -16.50
CA GLU A 185 6.04 5.15 -16.98
C GLU A 185 6.89 3.94 -16.58
N ALA A 186 8.21 4.00 -16.71
CA ALA A 186 9.10 2.93 -16.23
C ALA A 186 8.90 2.67 -14.73
N GLN A 187 8.75 3.71 -13.92
CA GLN A 187 8.44 3.57 -12.49
C GLN A 187 7.10 2.87 -12.25
N ILE A 188 6.04 3.33 -12.91
CA ILE A 188 4.70 2.78 -12.74
C ILE A 188 4.64 1.32 -13.20
N TRP A 189 5.16 1.01 -14.39
CA TRP A 189 5.09 -0.33 -14.97
C TRP A 189 5.99 -1.34 -14.26
N SER A 190 7.12 -0.91 -13.71
CA SER A 190 8.01 -1.75 -12.90
C SER A 190 7.47 -2.02 -11.49
N MET A 191 6.42 -1.32 -11.05
CA MET A 191 5.85 -1.51 -9.72
C MET A 191 5.34 -2.95 -9.56
N PRO A 192 5.74 -3.65 -8.47
CA PRO A 192 5.29 -5.01 -8.22
C PRO A 192 3.78 -5.08 -8.01
N THR A 193 3.19 -6.20 -8.40
CA THR A 193 1.73 -6.47 -8.35
C THR A 193 1.40 -7.74 -7.57
N ARG A 194 2.37 -8.24 -6.80
CA ARG A 194 2.25 -9.52 -6.11
C ARG A 194 1.24 -9.44 -4.96
N ALA A 195 1.27 -8.39 -4.13
CA ALA A 195 0.33 -8.26 -3.03
C ALA A 195 -1.11 -8.19 -3.54
N LEU A 196 -1.35 -7.49 -4.65
CA LEU A 196 -2.67 -7.43 -5.30
C LEU A 196 -3.15 -8.79 -5.79
N ARG A 197 -2.27 -9.56 -6.45
CA ARG A 197 -2.62 -10.90 -6.94
C ARG A 197 -2.85 -11.87 -5.79
N ASP A 198 -1.95 -11.88 -4.81
CA ASP A 198 -2.00 -12.79 -3.67
C ASP A 198 -3.22 -12.48 -2.79
N TYR A 199 -3.59 -11.20 -2.60
CA TYR A 199 -4.80 -10.80 -1.88
C TYR A 199 -6.07 -11.24 -2.59
N LYS A 200 -6.16 -11.06 -3.92
CA LYS A 200 -7.30 -11.57 -4.70
C LYS A 200 -7.44 -13.08 -4.61
N TYR A 201 -6.31 -13.80 -4.61
CA TYR A 201 -6.30 -15.25 -4.43
C TYR A 201 -6.81 -15.62 -3.03
N TYR A 202 -6.30 -14.98 -1.98
CA TYR A 202 -6.71 -15.20 -0.60
C TYR A 202 -8.20 -14.98 -0.37
N ILE A 203 -8.77 -13.87 -0.87
CA ILE A 203 -10.21 -13.60 -0.76
C ILE A 203 -11.04 -14.65 -1.50
N LYS A 204 -10.57 -15.11 -2.66
CA LYS A 204 -11.26 -16.15 -3.44
C LYS A 204 -11.22 -17.51 -2.73
N SER A 205 -10.08 -17.90 -2.16
CA SER A 205 -9.92 -19.19 -1.47
C SER A 205 -10.60 -19.23 -0.10
N ASN A 206 -10.79 -18.09 0.56
CA ASN A 206 -11.36 -17.98 1.90
C ASN A 206 -12.79 -17.41 1.92
N LYS A 207 -13.50 -17.41 0.78
CA LYS A 207 -14.82 -16.79 0.64
C LYS A 207 -15.86 -17.32 1.64
N GLU A 208 -15.80 -18.60 1.96
CA GLU A 208 -16.70 -19.25 2.93
C GLU A 208 -16.34 -18.94 4.39
N LEU A 209 -15.08 -18.56 4.66
CA LEU A 209 -14.57 -18.29 5.99
C LEU A 209 -14.81 -16.84 6.45
N LYS A 210 -15.37 -15.97 5.59
CA LYS A 210 -15.62 -14.53 5.83
C LYS A 210 -14.43 -13.85 6.54
N PRO A 211 -13.42 -13.36 5.79
CA PRO A 211 -12.24 -12.72 6.39
C PRO A 211 -12.64 -11.65 7.42
N LEU A 212 -11.98 -11.65 8.59
CA LEU A 212 -12.33 -10.79 9.73
C LEU A 212 -12.27 -9.30 9.38
N SER A 213 -11.42 -8.93 8.41
CA SER A 213 -11.31 -7.59 7.83
C SER A 213 -12.59 -7.08 7.16
N HIS A 214 -13.56 -7.95 6.85
CA HIS A 214 -14.89 -7.54 6.37
C HIS A 214 -15.85 -7.15 7.50
N LEU A 215 -15.56 -7.49 8.76
CA LEU A 215 -16.49 -7.36 9.89
C LEU A 215 -16.43 -6.02 10.62
N ASN A 216 -15.55 -5.10 10.23
CA ASN A 216 -15.52 -3.76 10.81
C ASN A 216 -15.10 -2.73 9.78
N LYS A 217 -16.10 -2.10 9.15
CA LYS A 217 -15.91 -0.82 8.48
C LYS A 217 -16.82 0.20 9.13
N LEU A 218 -16.46 0.64 10.34
CA LEU A 218 -16.94 1.93 10.84
C LEU A 218 -16.41 3.00 9.90
N LYS A 219 -17.20 3.31 8.87
CA LYS A 219 -16.91 4.40 7.95
C LYS A 219 -17.59 5.62 8.51
N TRP A 220 -16.78 6.58 8.92
CA TRP A 220 -17.28 7.90 9.26
C TRP A 220 -16.93 8.87 8.14
N TYR A 221 -17.92 9.64 7.72
CA TYR A 221 -17.73 10.73 6.78
C TYR A 221 -18.33 11.99 7.36
N VAL A 222 -17.65 13.12 7.13
CA VAL A 222 -18.12 14.45 7.51
C VAL A 222 -18.57 15.15 6.24
N SER A 223 -19.82 15.57 6.21
CA SER A 223 -20.41 16.36 5.13
C SER A 223 -20.64 17.79 5.61
N ALA A 224 -20.23 18.78 4.84
CA ALA A 224 -20.56 20.18 5.09
C ALA A 224 -21.59 20.66 4.06
N PHE A 225 -22.60 21.40 4.51
CA PHE A 225 -23.63 22.02 3.67
C PHE A 225 -24.00 23.42 4.21
N PRO A 226 -24.57 24.32 3.39
CA PRO A 226 -24.96 25.64 3.87
C PRO A 226 -25.93 25.52 5.06
N GLY A 227 -25.47 25.92 6.25
CA GLY A 227 -26.23 25.80 7.51
C GLY A 227 -25.70 24.78 8.53
N GLY A 228 -24.67 23.98 8.22
CA GLY A 228 -24.07 23.09 9.22
C GLY A 228 -23.15 22.00 8.66
N ALA A 229 -22.81 21.04 9.53
CA ALA A 229 -22.09 19.83 9.18
C ALA A 229 -22.81 18.60 9.75
N SER A 230 -22.77 17.48 9.03
CA SER A 230 -23.24 16.18 9.51
C SER A 230 -22.09 15.19 9.61
N VAL A 231 -22.17 14.31 10.62
CA VAL A 231 -21.30 13.13 10.74
C VAL A 231 -22.17 11.90 10.49
N HIS A 232 -21.78 11.10 9.50
CA HIS A 232 -22.45 9.84 9.18
C HIS A 232 -21.59 8.68 9.66
N LEU A 233 -22.22 7.66 10.24
CA LEU A 233 -21.61 6.41 10.65
C LEU A 233 -22.31 5.28 9.90
N ASP A 234 -21.58 4.59 9.02
CA ASP A 234 -22.04 3.35 8.42
C ASP A 234 -21.45 2.17 9.20
N PHE A 235 -22.31 1.19 9.52
CA PHE A 235 -21.97 -0.08 10.16
C PHE A 235 -21.93 -1.21 9.12
#